data_AF-A0A382X326-F1
#
_entry.id   AF-A0A382X326-F1
#
_cell.length_a   1.000
_cell.length_b   1.000
_cell.length_c   1.000
_cell.angle_alpha   90.00
_cell.angle_beta   90.00
_cell.angle_gamma   90.00
#
_symmetry.space_group_name_H-M   'P 1'
#
loop_
_entity.id
_entity.type
_entity.pdbx_description
1 polymer ?
#
loop_
_entity_poly.entity_id
_entity_poly.type
_entity_poly.pdbx_seq_one_letter_code
_entity_poly.pdbx_strand_id
1 'polypeptide(L)'
;HADTGSRVYSLPMKPIQMLMNMTSVLGLSPLGPYHSLMYGRSMYFDISKAKNELGFNPKYSNIDMLVESYDWYIKNRDIILHENKDMSHHRSRLNEGVLKILKWIS
;
A
#
# COMPACT_ATOMS: atom_id res chain seq x y z
N HIS A 1 -2.02 -6.83 15.61
CA HIS A 1 -0.62 -6.37 15.48
C HIS A 1 -0.46 -4.92 15.89
N ALA A 2 -0.98 -3.96 15.13
CA ALA A 2 -0.77 -2.52 15.38
C ALA A 2 -1.61 -1.89 16.51
N ASP A 3 -2.58 -2.60 17.07
CA ASP A 3 -3.47 -2.16 18.17
C ASP A 3 -4.13 -0.77 18.00
N THR A 4 -4.46 -0.39 16.76
CA THR A 4 -5.01 0.95 16.46
C THR A 4 -6.55 1.01 16.47
N GLY A 5 -7.24 -0.13 16.54
CA GLY A 5 -8.69 -0.20 16.36
C GLY A 5 -9.20 0.14 14.95
N SER A 6 -8.30 0.30 13.97
CA SER A 6 -8.67 0.64 12.59
C SER A 6 -9.54 -0.44 11.94
N ARG A 7 -10.54 0.00 11.18
CA ARG A 7 -11.49 -0.87 10.47
C ARG A 7 -11.30 -0.77 8.96
N VAL A 8 -11.52 -1.89 8.26
CA VAL A 8 -11.54 -1.92 6.80
C VAL A 8 -12.95 -1.64 6.32
N TYR A 9 -13.10 -0.64 5.45
CA TYR A 9 -14.38 -0.27 4.85
C TYR A 9 -14.40 -0.64 3.36
N SER A 10 -15.53 -1.19 2.91
CA SER A 10 -15.78 -1.47 1.50
C SER A 10 -16.49 -0.29 0.85
N LEU A 11 -16.00 0.15 -0.30
CA LEU A 11 -16.59 1.25 -1.07
C LEU A 11 -17.08 0.73 -2.44
N PRO A 12 -18.09 1.37 -3.06
CA PRO A 12 -18.57 0.96 -4.38
C PRO A 12 -17.47 1.16 -5.43
N MET A 13 -17.08 0.07 -6.10
CA MET A 13 -15.89 0.03 -6.95
C MET A 13 -15.90 1.05 -8.10
N LYS A 14 -16.98 1.13 -8.90
CA LYS A 14 -17.03 2.01 -10.08
C LYS A 14 -16.91 3.50 -9.73
N PRO A 15 -17.70 4.06 -8.78
CA PRO A 15 -17.54 5.46 -8.36
C PRO A 15 -16.15 5.79 -7.85
N ILE A 16 -15.56 4.91 -7.02
CA ILE A 16 -14.22 5.14 -6.46
C ILE A 16 -13.15 5.08 -7.55
N GLN A 17 -13.27 4.15 -8.50
CA GLN A 17 -12.34 4.06 -9.63
C GLN A 17 -12.35 5.34 -10.47
N MET A 18 -13.53 5.90 -10.75
CA MET A 18 -13.66 7.18 -11.46
C MET A 18 -12.98 8.31 -10.68
N LEU A 19 -13.23 8.42 -9.37
CA LEU A 19 -12.61 9.44 -8.52
C LEU A 19 -11.08 9.29 -8.44
N MET A 20 -10.58 8.06 -8.33
CA MET A 20 -9.14 7.77 -8.35
C MET A 20 -8.50 8.23 -9.66
N ASN A 21 -9.13 7.94 -10.81
CA ASN A 21 -8.62 8.37 -12.11
C ASN A 21 -8.61 9.90 -12.25
N MET A 22 -9.70 10.57 -11.86
CA MET A 22 -9.79 12.04 -11.91
C MET A 22 -8.71 12.70 -11.04
N THR A 23 -8.58 12.26 -9.78
CA THR A 23 -7.59 12.82 -8.85
C THR A 23 -6.15 12.51 -9.25
N SER A 24 -5.91 11.38 -9.94
CA SER A 24 -4.62 11.02 -10.52
C SER A 24 -4.23 11.95 -11.68
N VAL A 25 -5.14 12.15 -12.65
CA VAL A 25 -4.90 13.04 -13.81
C VAL A 25 -4.65 14.48 -13.38
N LEU A 26 -5.34 14.94 -12.34
CA LEU A 26 -5.15 16.28 -11.78
C LEU A 26 -3.88 16.42 -10.90
N GLY A 27 -3.12 15.34 -10.67
CA GLY A 27 -1.95 15.34 -9.80
C GLY A 27 -2.26 15.56 -8.31
N LEU A 28 -3.53 15.40 -7.91
CA LEU A 28 -4.01 15.63 -6.55
C LEU A 28 -3.84 14.41 -5.65
N SER A 29 -3.61 13.25 -6.25
CA SER A 29 -3.43 11.97 -5.55
C SER A 29 -2.05 11.40 -5.84
N PRO A 30 -1.39 10.78 -4.84
CA PRO A 30 -0.17 10.01 -5.08
C PRO A 30 -0.44 8.72 -5.89
N LEU A 31 -1.71 8.37 -6.11
CA LEU A 31 -2.11 7.19 -6.86
C LEU A 31 -2.02 7.48 -8.36
N GLY A 32 -1.11 6.80 -9.05
CA GLY A 32 -1.07 6.77 -10.52
C GLY A 32 -2.26 6.03 -11.15
N PRO A 33 -2.55 6.22 -12.45
CA PRO A 33 -3.74 5.67 -13.12
C PRO A 33 -3.89 4.15 -13.02
N TYR A 34 -2.78 3.42 -12.94
CA TYR A 34 -2.81 1.96 -12.83
C TYR A 34 -3.42 1.45 -11.51
N HIS A 35 -3.36 2.23 -10.42
CA HIS A 35 -3.90 1.81 -9.13
C HIS A 35 -5.41 1.58 -9.19
N SER A 36 -6.12 2.38 -9.98
CA SER A 36 -7.56 2.24 -10.16
C SER A 36 -7.93 0.91 -10.84
N LEU A 37 -7.02 0.33 -11.63
CA LEU A 37 -7.21 -0.97 -12.28
C LEU A 37 -7.03 -2.14 -11.31
N MET A 38 -6.16 -1.96 -10.31
CA MET A 38 -5.73 -3.05 -9.41
C MET A 38 -6.49 -3.05 -8.07
N TYR A 39 -6.72 -1.88 -7.48
CA TYR A 39 -7.33 -1.76 -6.16
C TYR A 39 -8.78 -2.23 -6.18
N GLY A 40 -9.17 -2.97 -5.13
CA GLY A 40 -10.50 -3.58 -5.03
C GLY A 40 -10.64 -4.91 -5.76
N ARG A 41 -9.55 -5.46 -6.34
CA ARG A 41 -9.53 -6.79 -6.95
C ARG A 41 -8.69 -7.76 -6.14
N SER A 42 -9.14 -9.01 -6.07
CA SER A 42 -8.32 -10.10 -5.52
C SER A 42 -7.20 -10.45 -6.49
N MET A 43 -5.99 -10.59 -5.98
CA MET A 43 -4.82 -11.06 -6.73
C MET A 43 -4.36 -12.38 -6.13
N TYR A 44 -4.16 -13.37 -6.99
CA TYR A 44 -3.67 -14.69 -6.60
C TYR A 44 -2.38 -14.97 -7.37
N PHE A 45 -1.36 -15.43 -6.65
CA PHE A 45 -0.07 -15.77 -7.22
C PHE A 45 0.12 -17.28 -7.10
N ASP A 46 0.15 -17.97 -8.23
CA ASP A 46 0.52 -19.38 -8.26
C ASP A 46 2.04 -19.53 -8.16
N ILE A 47 2.48 -20.20 -7.11
CA ILE A 47 3.90 -20.46 -6.84
C ILE A 47 4.30 -21.89 -7.17
N SER A 48 3.41 -22.70 -7.76
CA SER A 48 3.65 -24.12 -8.04
C SER A 48 4.87 -24.31 -8.94
N LYS A 49 5.01 -23.47 -9.97
CA LYS A 49 6.17 -23.52 -10.86
C LYS A 49 7.49 -23.22 -10.12
N ALA A 50 7.51 -22.16 -9.31
CA ALA A 50 8.69 -21.80 -8.53
C ALA A 50 9.06 -22.89 -7.50
N LYS A 51 8.07 -23.51 -6.88
CA LYS A 51 8.26 -24.66 -5.98
C LYS A 51 8.89 -25.85 -6.71
N ASN A 52 8.31 -26.23 -7.84
CA ASN A 52 8.69 -27.44 -8.55
C ASN A 52 10.04 -27.31 -9.29
N GLU A 53 10.30 -26.16 -9.90
CA GLU A 53 11.49 -25.97 -10.75
C GLU A 53 12.69 -25.41 -9.98
N LEU A 54 12.44 -24.59 -8.94
CA LEU A 54 13.49 -23.87 -8.22
C LEU A 54 13.63 -24.30 -6.75
N GLY A 55 12.80 -25.26 -6.29
CA GLY A 55 12.76 -25.64 -4.88
C GLY A 55 12.32 -24.50 -3.96
N PHE A 56 11.62 -23.49 -4.49
CA PHE A 56 11.25 -22.30 -3.72
C PHE A 56 10.29 -22.66 -2.58
N ASN A 57 10.66 -22.36 -1.34
CA ASN A 57 9.78 -22.51 -0.18
C ASN A 57 9.53 -21.14 0.48
N PRO A 58 8.28 -20.63 0.50
CA PRO A 58 7.97 -19.36 1.15
C PRO A 58 8.35 -19.40 2.63
N LYS A 59 9.18 -18.46 3.07
CA LYS A 59 9.56 -18.31 4.48
C LYS A 59 8.45 -17.66 5.33
N TYR A 60 7.68 -16.77 4.71
CA TYR A 60 6.67 -15.97 5.39
C TYR A 60 5.30 -16.21 4.78
N SER A 61 4.25 -16.21 5.61
CA SER A 61 2.88 -16.06 5.13
C SER A 61 2.60 -14.61 4.72
N ASN A 62 1.47 -14.36 4.04
CA ASN A 62 1.03 -13.01 3.72
C ASN A 62 0.91 -12.12 4.97
N ILE A 63 0.46 -12.69 6.08
CA ILE A 63 0.30 -11.96 7.35
C ILE A 63 1.68 -11.66 7.95
N ASP A 64 2.58 -12.64 7.99
CA ASP A 64 3.92 -12.46 8.54
C ASP A 64 4.70 -11.38 7.80
N MET A 65 4.59 -11.33 6.46
CA MET A 65 5.22 -10.29 5.65
C MET A 65 4.72 -8.88 6.01
N LEU A 66 3.41 -8.72 6.20
CA LEU A 66 2.81 -7.44 6.58
C LEU A 66 3.22 -7.01 8.00
N VAL A 67 3.27 -7.96 8.92
CA VAL A 67 3.71 -7.75 10.30
C VAL A 67 5.17 -7.30 10.33
N GLU A 68 6.06 -8.00 9.62
CA GLU A 68 7.48 -7.68 9.56
C GLU A 68 7.71 -6.29 8.95
N SER A 69 7.03 -5.97 7.85
CA SER A 69 7.12 -4.65 7.21
C SER A 69 6.63 -3.52 8.13
N TYR A 70 5.56 -3.77 8.91
CA TYR A 70 5.07 -2.81 9.89
C TYR A 70 6.05 -2.61 11.04
N ASP A 71 6.61 -3.69 11.60
CA ASP A 71 7.60 -3.61 12.68
C ASP A 71 8.86 -2.86 12.24
N TRP A 72 9.30 -3.09 11.00
CA TRP A 72 10.39 -2.32 10.41
C TRP A 72 10.01 -0.83 10.31
N TYR A 73 8.81 -0.51 9.81
CA TYR A 73 8.35 0.89 9.72
C TYR A 73 8.36 1.56 11.09
N ILE A 74 7.83 0.93 12.13
CA ILE A 74 7.79 1.50 13.49
C ILE A 74 9.20 1.77 14.01
N LYS A 75 10.13 0.82 13.85
CA LYS A 75 11.52 0.98 14.28
C LYS A 75 12.28 2.11 13.55
N ASN A 76 11.89 2.41 12.32
CA ASN A 76 12.57 3.38 11.46
C ASN A 76 11.75 4.66 11.22
N ARG A 77 10.63 4.82 11.94
CA ARG A 77 9.61 5.83 11.65
C ARG A 77 10.19 7.24 11.69
N ASP A 78 11.01 7.55 12.67
CA ASP A 78 11.56 8.90 12.85
C ASP A 78 12.49 9.28 11.70
N ILE A 79 13.32 8.35 11.23
CA ILE A 79 14.19 8.54 10.06
C ILE A 79 13.34 8.86 8.83
N ILE A 80 12.29 8.06 8.58
CA ILE A 80 11.38 8.24 7.43
C ILE A 80 10.66 9.60 7.46
N LEU A 81 10.34 10.10 8.65
CA LEU A 81 9.61 11.36 8.81
C LEU A 81 10.51 12.60 8.76
N HIS A 82 11.79 12.48 9.14
CA HIS A 82 12.70 13.61 9.32
C HIS A 82 13.77 13.77 8.22
N GLU A 83 14.15 12.72 7.48
CA GLU A 83 15.14 12.82 6.38
C GLU A 83 14.47 12.85 4.99
N ASN A 84 14.79 13.85 4.15
CA ASN A 84 13.95 14.13 2.96
C ASN A 84 14.65 14.61 1.68
N LYS A 85 15.98 14.52 1.51
CA LYS A 85 16.60 14.92 0.22
C LYS A 85 17.27 13.80 -0.56
N ASP A 86 17.93 12.85 0.09
CA ASP A 86 18.71 11.81 -0.60
C ASP A 86 18.11 10.39 -0.46
N MET A 87 16.95 10.26 0.17
CA MET A 87 16.28 8.96 0.32
C MET A 87 15.48 8.59 -0.93
N SER A 88 15.55 7.30 -1.29
CA SER A 88 14.73 6.72 -2.37
C SER A 88 13.24 7.04 -2.19
N HIS A 89 12.53 7.28 -3.29
CA HIS A 89 11.07 7.45 -3.31
C HIS A 89 10.31 6.29 -2.66
N HIS A 90 10.91 5.10 -2.54
CA HIS A 90 10.32 3.94 -1.89
C HIS A 90 10.59 3.84 -0.38
N ARG A 91 11.38 4.77 0.18
CA ARG A 91 11.74 4.82 1.61
C ARG A 91 11.46 6.17 2.27
N SER A 92 11.00 7.14 1.50
CA SER A 92 10.62 8.46 1.99
C SER A 92 9.12 8.55 2.26
N ARG A 93 8.74 9.59 3.01
CA ARG A 93 7.36 9.87 3.35
C ARG A 93 6.53 10.15 2.09
N LEU A 94 5.38 9.48 1.96
CA LEU A 94 4.43 9.74 0.88
C LEU A 94 3.75 11.11 1.05
N ASN A 95 3.69 11.90 -0.02
CA ASN A 95 2.79 13.05 -0.08
C ASN A 95 1.36 12.59 -0.42
N GLU A 96 0.53 12.45 0.61
CA GLU A 96 -0.79 11.82 0.53
C GLU A 96 -1.84 12.61 -0.29
N GLY A 97 -1.62 13.89 -0.57
CA GLY A 97 -2.55 14.71 -1.36
C GLY A 97 -3.98 14.66 -0.83
N VAL A 98 -4.96 14.44 -1.72
CA VAL A 98 -6.40 14.34 -1.41
C VAL A 98 -6.73 13.19 -0.44
N LEU A 99 -5.86 12.18 -0.30
CA LEU A 99 -6.11 11.05 0.61
C LEU A 99 -6.13 11.49 2.09
N LYS A 100 -5.51 12.61 2.44
CA LYS A 100 -5.58 13.17 3.80
C LYS A 100 -7.01 13.53 4.21
N ILE A 101 -7.83 13.97 3.25
CA ILE A 101 -9.22 14.34 3.49
C ILE A 101 -10.04 13.09 3.83
N LEU A 102 -9.81 11.98 3.11
CA LEU A 102 -10.50 10.72 3.37
C LEU A 102 -10.19 10.19 4.78
N LYS A 103 -8.92 10.27 5.22
CA LYS A 103 -8.51 9.85 6.57
C LYS A 103 -9.18 10.63 7.70
N TRP A 104 -9.57 11.89 7.45
CA TRP A 104 -10.22 12.72 8.46
C TRP A 104 -11.69 12.35 8.68
N ILE A 105 -12.34 11.78 7.66
CA ILE A 105 -13.78 11.49 7.65
C ILE A 105 -14.06 10.02 8.01
N SER A 106 -13.06 9.13 7.91
CA SER A 106 -13.15 7.68 8.22
C SER A 106 -12.74 7.34 9.64
#